data_AF-A0A2N1MKD2-F1
#
_entry.id   AF-A0A2N1MKD2-F1
#
_cell.length_a   1.000
_cell.length_b   1.000
_cell.length_c   1.000
_cell.angle_alpha   90.00
_cell.angle_beta   90.00
_cell.angle_gamma   90.00
#
_symmetry.space_group_name_H-M   'P 1'
#
loop_
_entity.id
_entity.type
_entity.pdbx_description
1 polymer ?
#
loop_
_entity_poly.entity_id
_entity_poly.type
_entity_poly.pdbx_seq_one_letter_code
_entity_poly.pdbx_strand_id
1 'polypeptide(L)'
;MGSYKMYDCADSIMRHKIPLENLKSENRNSFNSSIISVAFFDDVRVLVFTLRPIKQSIAALESQSCTLADCFLGLAKAIEIIANQ
;
A
#
# COMPACT_ATOMS: atom_id res chain seq x y z
N MET A 1 10.87 8.02 -12.50
CA MET A 1 10.19 8.99 -11.61
C MET A 1 8.67 8.83 -11.72
N GLY A 2 8.09 7.77 -11.16
CA GLY A 2 6.63 7.56 -11.27
C GLY A 2 6.06 6.29 -10.62
N SER A 3 6.87 5.29 -10.34
CA SER A 3 6.39 3.92 -10.09
C SER A 3 5.84 3.64 -8.68
N TYR A 4 5.92 4.59 -7.75
CA TYR A 4 5.59 4.35 -6.32
C TYR A 4 4.34 5.06 -5.81
N LYS A 5 3.67 5.86 -6.66
CA LYS A 5 2.57 6.75 -6.24
C LYS A 5 1.40 6.01 -5.59
N MET A 6 1.08 4.80 -6.05
CA MET A 6 -0.01 4.01 -5.47
C MET A 6 0.33 3.50 -4.07
N TYR A 7 1.55 2.97 -3.88
CA TYR A 7 2.02 2.57 -2.56
C TYR A 7 2.04 3.76 -1.61
N ASP A 8 2.64 4.88 -2.03
CA ASP A 8 2.78 6.06 -1.17
C ASP A 8 1.41 6.64 -0.78
N CYS A 9 0.44 6.59 -1.69
CA CYS A 9 -0.95 6.97 -1.42
C CYS A 9 -1.60 6.02 -0.38
N ALA A 10 -1.57 4.71 -0.62
CA ALA A 10 -2.18 3.72 0.27
C ALA A 10 -1.52 3.72 1.66
N ASP A 11 -0.20 3.84 1.72
CA ASP A 11 0.58 3.97 2.95
C ASP A 11 0.22 5.25 3.71
N SER A 12 0.05 6.38 3.01
CA SER A 12 -0.41 7.63 3.62
C SER A 12 -1.80 7.46 4.25
N ILE A 13 -2.75 6.84 3.55
CA ILE A 13 -4.09 6.58 4.08
C ILE A 13 -4.01 5.72 5.36
N MET A 14 -3.20 4.66 5.36
CA MET A 14 -3.03 3.80 6.53
C MET A 14 -2.39 4.53 7.72
N ARG A 15 -1.38 5.37 7.48
CA ARG A 15 -0.75 6.17 8.54
C ARG A 15 -1.71 7.18 9.17
N HIS A 16 -2.73 7.62 8.42
CA HIS A 16 -3.76 8.54 8.91
C HIS A 16 -5.04 7.85 9.40
N LYS A 17 -5.06 6.51 9.54
CA LYS A 17 -6.24 5.77 10.01
C LYS A 17 -6.84 6.36 11.29
N ILE A 18 -6.03 6.51 12.34
CA ILE A 18 -6.49 7.00 13.65
C ILE A 18 -7.03 8.44 13.56
N PRO A 19 -6.29 9.42 12.97
CA PRO A 19 -6.83 10.75 12.72
C PRO A 19 -8.16 10.76 11.94
N LEU A 20 -8.28 9.91 10.91
CA LEU A 20 -9.48 9.79 10.09
C LEU A 20 -10.67 9.20 10.88
N GLU A 21 -10.42 8.18 11.71
CA GLU A 21 -11.43 7.62 12.62
C GLU A 21 -11.89 8.64 13.67
N ASN A 22 -10.97 9.47 14.18
CA ASN A 22 -11.30 10.54 15.13
C ASN A 22 -12.14 11.64 14.47
N LEU A 23 -11.82 12.06 13.22
CA LEU A 23 -12.60 13.05 12.48
C LEU A 23 -14.05 12.58 12.23
N LYS A 24 -14.26 11.28 12.02
CA LYS A 24 -15.62 10.70 11.92
C LYS A 24 -16.42 10.88 13.21
N SER A 25 -15.76 10.80 14.37
CA SER A 25 -16.42 10.98 15.67
C SER A 25 -16.81 12.44 15.93
N GLU A 26 -16.03 13.40 15.42
CA GLU A 26 -16.21 14.84 15.64
C GLU A 26 -17.18 15.48 14.62
N ASN A 27 -17.22 15.00 13.37
CA ASN A 27 -17.95 15.65 12.27
C ASN A 27 -18.95 14.69 11.59
N ARG A 28 -20.02 14.31 12.30
CA ARG A 28 -21.08 13.39 11.79
C ARG A 28 -21.77 13.84 10.50
N ASN A 29 -21.74 15.13 10.16
CA ASN A 29 -22.60 15.71 9.10
C ASN A 29 -21.86 16.08 7.80
N SER A 30 -20.52 16.13 7.78
CA SER A 30 -19.75 16.52 6.58
C SER A 30 -18.88 15.39 6.00
N PHE A 31 -18.60 14.37 6.81
CA PHE A 31 -17.79 13.24 6.39
C PHE A 31 -18.68 12.09 5.97
N ASN A 32 -18.57 11.64 4.71
CA ASN A 32 -19.25 10.43 4.24
C ASN A 32 -18.80 9.24 5.09
N SER A 33 -19.58 8.92 6.12
CA SER A 33 -19.29 7.91 7.15
C SER A 33 -19.11 6.51 6.59
N SER A 34 -19.57 6.29 5.35
CA SER A 34 -19.38 5.12 4.52
C SER A 34 -17.95 4.94 4.00
N ILE A 35 -17.19 6.03 3.80
CA ILE A 35 -15.81 5.99 3.28
C ILE A 35 -14.82 5.56 4.38
N ILE A 36 -14.99 6.06 5.61
CA ILE A 36 -14.16 5.69 6.76
C ILE A 36 -14.86 4.57 7.53
N SER A 37 -14.86 3.38 6.95
CA SER A 37 -15.29 2.16 7.61
C SER A 37 -14.09 1.30 8.00
N VAL A 38 -14.27 0.40 8.97
CA VAL A 38 -13.25 -0.60 9.31
C VAL A 38 -12.88 -1.43 8.08
N ALA A 39 -13.89 -1.82 7.28
CA ALA A 39 -13.71 -2.55 6.03
C ALA A 39 -12.82 -1.80 5.03
N PHE A 40 -13.04 -0.49 4.85
CA PHE A 40 -12.17 0.32 3.98
C PHE A 40 -10.70 0.27 4.42
N PHE A 41 -10.40 0.39 5.71
CA PHE A 41 -9.00 0.30 6.17
C PHE A 41 -8.42 -1.11 6.09
N ASP A 42 -9.24 -2.15 6.22
CA ASP A 42 -8.79 -3.52 6.00
C ASP A 42 -8.45 -3.74 4.52
N ASP A 43 -9.26 -3.24 3.59
CA ASP A 43 -8.97 -3.27 2.15
C ASP A 43 -7.70 -2.49 1.80
N VAL A 44 -7.53 -1.27 2.34
CA VAL A 44 -6.31 -0.47 2.14
C VAL A 44 -5.11 -1.16 2.78
N ARG A 45 -5.27 -1.85 3.92
CA ARG A 45 -4.18 -2.63 4.54
C ARG A 45 -3.73 -3.74 3.60
N VAL A 46 -4.67 -4.54 3.06
CA VAL A 46 -4.36 -5.59 2.08
C VAL A 46 -3.61 -4.99 0.90
N LEU A 47 -4.12 -3.87 0.36
CA LEU A 47 -3.48 -3.16 -0.75
C LEU A 47 -2.05 -2.69 -0.42
N VAL A 48 -1.79 -2.13 0.76
CA VAL A 48 -0.43 -1.75 1.19
C VAL A 48 0.49 -2.96 1.28
N PHE A 49 -0.01 -4.09 1.82
CA PHE A 49 0.76 -5.32 1.89
C PHE A 49 1.12 -5.86 0.51
N THR A 50 0.19 -5.82 -0.46
CA THR A 50 0.44 -6.25 -1.84
C THR A 50 1.37 -5.28 -2.58
N LEU A 51 1.19 -3.97 -2.41
CA LEU A 51 1.97 -2.95 -3.12
C LEU A 51 3.40 -2.80 -2.60
N ARG A 52 3.67 -3.11 -1.32
CA ARG A 52 5.00 -2.99 -0.72
C ARG A 52 6.09 -3.78 -1.47
N PRO A 53 5.95 -5.11 -1.67
CA PRO A 53 6.96 -5.89 -2.39
C PRO A 53 7.08 -5.47 -3.86
N ILE A 54 5.99 -5.04 -4.49
CA ILE A 54 5.99 -4.53 -5.86
C ILE A 54 6.84 -3.25 -5.93
N LYS A 55 6.63 -2.30 -5.01
CA LYS A 55 7.46 -1.09 -4.88
C LYS A 55 8.93 -1.44 -4.68
N GLN A 56 9.24 -2.37 -3.76
CA GLN A 56 10.63 -2.76 -3.49
C GLN A 56 11.29 -3.42 -4.70
N SER A 57 10.55 -4.24 -5.44
CA SER A 57 11.04 -4.89 -6.66
C SER A 57 11.30 -3.88 -7.76
N ILE A 58 10.37 -2.94 -7.98
CA ILE A 58 10.58 -1.87 -8.96
C ILE A 58 11.77 -0.99 -8.56
N ALA A 59 11.94 -0.68 -7.27
CA ALA A 59 13.10 0.09 -6.78
C ALA A 59 14.43 -0.63 -7.01
N ALA A 60 14.46 -1.96 -6.81
CA ALA A 60 15.62 -2.77 -7.14
C ALA A 60 15.92 -2.71 -8.64
N LEU A 61 14.89 -2.89 -9.49
CA LEU A 61 14.97 -2.84 -10.95
C LEU A 61 15.42 -1.48 -11.50
N GLU A 62 14.94 -0.39 -10.92
CA GLU A 62 15.32 0.97 -11.29
C GLU A 62 16.75 1.32 -10.82
N SER A 63 17.38 0.52 -9.97
CA SER A 63 18.75 0.74 -9.54
C SER A 63 19.75 0.40 -10.66
N GLN A 64 20.78 1.24 -10.85
CA GLN A 64 21.83 1.00 -11.84
C GLN A 64 22.66 -0.28 -11.58
N SER A 65 22.54 -0.84 -10.37
CA SER A 65 23.25 -2.03 -9.92
C SER A 65 22.42 -3.31 -9.98
N CYS A 66 21.20 -3.26 -10.54
CA CYS A 66 20.31 -4.42 -10.59
C CYS A 66 20.85 -5.49 -11.54
N THR A 67 20.95 -6.74 -11.05
CA THR A 67 21.22 -7.90 -11.90
C THR A 67 19.92 -8.62 -12.26
N LEU A 68 19.94 -9.41 -13.34
CA LEU A 68 18.79 -10.24 -13.71
C LEU A 68 18.33 -11.19 -12.58
N ALA A 69 19.27 -11.64 -11.74
CA ALA A 69 18.96 -12.46 -10.57
C ALA A 69 18.16 -11.67 -9.52
N ASP A 70 18.49 -10.39 -9.30
CA ASP A 70 17.73 -9.50 -8.40
C ASP A 70 16.31 -9.27 -8.92
N CYS A 71 16.14 -9.19 -10.25
CA CYS A 71 14.81 -9.13 -10.89
C CYS A 71 13.97 -10.37 -10.55
N PHE A 72 14.53 -11.57 -10.74
CA PHE A 72 13.83 -12.83 -10.47
C PHE A 72 13.51 -12.99 -8.98
N LEU A 73 14.41 -12.58 -8.10
CA LEU A 73 14.18 -12.61 -6.65
C LEU A 73 13.04 -11.68 -6.24
N GLY A 74 12.98 -10.46 -6.81
CA GLY A 74 11.89 -9.52 -6.58
C GLY A 74 10.54 -10.08 -7.04
N LEU A 75 10.50 -10.68 -8.24
CA LEU A 75 9.30 -11.34 -8.77
C LEU A 75 8.83 -12.51 -7.90
N ALA A 76 9.75 -13.37 -7.47
CA ALA A 76 9.43 -14.52 -6.61
C ALA A 76 8.81 -14.07 -5.28
N LYS A 77 9.38 -13.04 -4.63
CA LYS A 77 8.84 -12.46 -3.40
C LYS A 77 7.46 -11.83 -3.60
N ALA A 78 7.25 -11.14 -4.71
CA ALA A 78 5.95 -10.57 -5.04
C ALA A 78 4.88 -11.66 -5.21
N ILE A 79 5.21 -12.75 -5.92
CA ILE A 79 4.31 -13.91 -6.12
C ILE A 79 4.01 -14.61 -4.80
N GLU A 80 5.02 -14.84 -3.94
CA GLU A 80 4.84 -15.46 -2.63
C GLU A 80 3.87 -14.67 -1.75
N ILE A 81 4.00 -13.35 -1.72
CA ILE A 81 3.12 -12.49 -0.92
C ILE A 81 1.69 -12.51 -1.47
N ILE A 82 1.52 -12.47 -2.79
CA ILE A 82 0.21 -12.56 -3.43
C ILE A 82 -0.45 -13.94 -3.20
N ALA A 83 0.34 -15.01 -3.19
CA ALA A 83 -0.16 -16.38 -3.05
C ALA A 83 -0.53 -16.77 -1.62
N ASN A 84 -0.04 -16.05 -0.61
CA ASN A 84 -0.28 -16.32 0.82
C ASN A 84 -1.17 -15.28 1.51
N GLN A 85 -1.85 -14.42 0.74
CA GLN A 85 -2.92 -13.55 1.19
C GLN A 85 -4.28 -14.23 1.06
#